data_AF-A0A172ZKU7-F1
#
_entry.id   AF-A0A172ZKU7-F1
#
_cell.length_a   1.000
_cell.length_b   1.000
_cell.length_c   1.000
_cell.angle_alpha   90.00
_cell.angle_beta   90.00
_cell.angle_gamma   90.00
#
_symmetry.space_group_name_H-M   'P 1'
#
loop_
_entity.id
_entity.type
_entity.pdbx_description
1 polymer ?
#
loop_
_entity_poly.entity_id
_entity_poly.type
_entity_poly.pdbx_seq_one_letter_code
_entity_poly.pdbx_strand_id
1 'polypeptide(L)'
;MTLIYIIVEGKNDRSKLRRLLQPEVDILCTFGTLNSQKLEKLRKQIGQDEVYLFMDNDPSGRKIRAVLSDAFPDATHMYTRRGYAGVEGTPDEYVVAQLEKAGLDEYIIDPGPSWS
;
A
#
# COMPACT_ATOMS: atom_id res chain seq x y z
N MET A 1 13.78 -7.24 -14.15
CA MET A 1 12.66 -6.34 -13.85
C MET A 1 12.32 -6.60 -12.39
N THR A 2 12.48 -5.61 -11.54
CA THR A 2 12.06 -5.69 -10.13
C THR A 2 10.55 -5.48 -10.09
N LEU A 3 9.82 -6.31 -9.35
CA LEU A 3 8.39 -6.12 -9.14
C LEU A 3 8.19 -5.16 -7.96
N ILE A 4 7.07 -4.43 -7.95
CA ILE A 4 6.73 -3.50 -6.87
C ILE A 4 5.54 -4.06 -6.11
N TYR A 5 5.65 -4.15 -4.79
CA TYR A 5 4.59 -4.62 -3.92
C TYR A 5 4.12 -3.53 -2.96
N ILE A 6 2.83 -3.20 -2.99
CA ILE A 6 2.18 -2.39 -1.95
C ILE A 6 1.36 -3.31 -1.04
N ILE A 7 1.65 -3.27 0.26
CA ILE A 7 0.86 -3.97 1.29
C ILE A 7 -0.14 -2.99 1.91
N VAL A 8 -1.41 -3.38 2.00
CA VAL A 8 -2.52 -2.65 2.63
C VAL A 8 -3.28 -3.54 3.63
N GLU A 9 -4.13 -2.95 4.47
CA GLU A 9 -4.87 -3.70 5.50
C GLU A 9 -6.04 -4.50 4.91
N GLY A 10 -6.83 -3.88 4.04
CA GLY A 10 -8.11 -4.38 3.58
C GLY A 10 -8.24 -4.54 2.07
N LYS A 11 -9.30 -5.24 1.66
CA LYS A 11 -9.65 -5.42 0.24
C LYS A 11 -10.10 -4.12 -0.42
N ASN A 12 -10.71 -3.20 0.33
CA ASN A 12 -11.23 -1.96 -0.21
C ASN A 12 -10.10 -0.95 -0.47
N ASP A 13 -9.07 -0.93 0.38
CA ASP A 13 -7.82 -0.21 0.15
C ASP A 13 -7.19 -0.65 -1.17
N ARG A 14 -7.10 -1.98 -1.38
CA ARG A 14 -6.61 -2.55 -2.63
C ARG A 14 -7.48 -2.12 -3.80
N SER A 15 -8.80 -2.21 -3.68
CA SER A 15 -9.72 -1.79 -4.75
C SER A 15 -9.53 -0.32 -5.10
N LYS A 16 -9.29 0.55 -4.11
CA LYS A 16 -9.01 1.96 -4.35
C LYS A 16 -7.71 2.16 -5.10
N LEU A 17 -6.61 1.58 -4.60
CA LEU A 17 -5.29 1.68 -5.20
C LEU A 17 -5.25 1.11 -6.62
N ARG A 18 -6.00 0.03 -6.90
CA ARG A 18 -6.10 -0.55 -8.25
C ARG A 18 -6.73 0.38 -9.29
N ARG A 19 -7.48 1.40 -8.88
CA ARG A 19 -8.00 2.42 -9.80
C ARG A 19 -6.98 3.52 -10.11
N LEU A 20 -5.93 3.62 -9.29
CA LEU A 20 -4.94 4.70 -9.33
C LEU A 20 -3.57 4.22 -9.81
N LEU A 21 -3.32 2.92 -9.84
CA LEU A 21 -2.02 2.33 -10.14
C LEU A 21 -2.10 1.34 -11.30
N GLN A 22 -1.06 1.38 -12.13
CA GLN A 22 -0.83 0.45 -13.22
C GLN A 22 -0.73 -1.01 -12.71
N PRO A 23 -1.04 -2.01 -13.55
CA PRO A 23 -1.08 -3.42 -13.15
C PRO A 23 0.27 -3.98 -12.68
N GLU A 24 1.39 -3.35 -13.05
CA GLU A 24 2.77 -3.67 -12.68
C GLU A 24 3.02 -3.58 -11.17
N VAL A 25 2.24 -2.77 -10.45
CA VAL A 25 2.31 -2.67 -8.99
C VAL A 25 1.41 -3.72 -8.37
N ASP A 26 1.97 -4.72 -7.70
CA ASP A 26 1.18 -5.73 -7.02
C ASP A 26 0.67 -5.26 -5.65
N ILE A 27 -0.63 -5.41 -5.39
CA ILE A 27 -1.25 -4.93 -4.15
C ILE A 27 -1.75 -6.11 -3.30
N LEU A 28 -1.14 -6.28 -2.13
CA LEU A 28 -1.38 -7.38 -1.20
C LEU A 28 -2.13 -6.89 0.04
N CYS A 29 -3.08 -7.68 0.53
CA CYS A 29 -3.83 -7.36 1.75
C CYS A 29 -3.35 -8.21 2.93
N THR A 30 -3.23 -7.62 4.12
CA THR A 30 -2.99 -8.36 5.37
C THR A 30 -4.26 -9.01 5.93
N PHE A 31 -5.42 -8.46 5.58
CA PHE A 31 -6.74 -8.82 6.10
C PHE A 31 -6.75 -8.78 7.64
N GLY A 32 -6.37 -7.62 8.18
CA GLY A 32 -6.24 -7.39 9.62
C GLY A 32 -4.97 -7.99 10.21
N THR A 33 -5.07 -8.64 11.37
CA THR A 33 -3.91 -9.16 12.11
C THR A 33 -3.09 -10.16 11.29
N LEU A 34 -1.77 -10.01 11.37
CA LEU A 34 -0.78 -10.92 10.78
C LEU A 34 -0.40 -12.00 11.79
N ASN A 35 -0.61 -13.27 11.41
CA ASN A 35 0.00 -14.41 12.09
C ASN A 35 1.25 -14.85 11.31
N SER A 36 2.03 -15.75 11.89
CA SER A 36 3.27 -16.26 11.29
C SER A 36 3.07 -16.86 9.89
N GLN A 37 1.97 -17.58 9.67
CA GLN A 37 1.66 -18.18 8.37
C GLN A 37 1.38 -17.14 7.28
N LYS A 38 0.60 -16.10 7.59
CA LYS A 38 0.34 -15.00 6.66
C LYS A 38 1.61 -14.23 6.32
N LEU A 39 2.44 -13.97 7.32
CA LEU A 39 3.70 -13.26 7.15
C LEU A 39 4.69 -14.04 6.28
N GLU A 40 4.81 -15.34 6.53
CA GLU A 40 5.64 -16.24 5.71
C GLU A 40 5.14 -16.31 4.26
N LYS A 41 3.83 -16.32 4.05
CA LYS A 41 3.24 -16.27 2.71
C LYS A 41 3.62 -14.98 1.99
N LEU A 42 3.52 -13.82 2.67
CA LEU A 42 3.93 -12.53 2.10
C LEU A 42 5.42 -12.56 1.72
N ARG A 43 6.29 -13.05 2.61
CA ARG A 43 7.73 -13.15 2.35
C ARG A 43 8.05 -14.03 1.13
N LYS A 44 7.42 -15.20 1.03
CA LYS A 44 7.61 -16.09 -0.13
C LYS A 44 7.10 -15.48 -1.43
N GLN A 45 6.01 -14.73 -1.37
CA GLN A 45 5.41 -14.11 -2.55
C GLN A 45 6.23 -12.91 -3.04
N ILE A 46 6.72 -12.07 -2.12
CA ILE A 46 7.47 -10.85 -2.42
C ILE A 46 8.94 -11.15 -2.72
N GLY A 47 9.54 -12.16 -2.07
CA GLY A 47 10.94 -12.49 -2.28
C GLY A 47 11.88 -11.35 -1.88
N GLN A 48 12.58 -10.76 -2.85
CA GLN A 48 13.54 -9.67 -2.67
C GLN A 48 13.12 -8.39 -3.43
N ASP A 49 11.88 -8.36 -3.90
CA ASP A 49 11.32 -7.23 -4.64
C ASP A 49 11.00 -6.05 -3.71
N GLU A 50 10.72 -4.89 -4.31
CA GLU A 50 10.49 -3.65 -3.56
C GLU A 50 9.15 -3.68 -2.81
N VAL A 51 9.17 -3.23 -1.56
CA VAL A 51 8.00 -3.25 -0.67
C VAL A 51 7.64 -1.85 -0.22
N TYR A 52 6.35 -1.54 -0.31
CA TYR A 52 5.75 -0.33 0.19
C TYR A 52 4.63 -0.70 1.16
N LEU A 53 4.64 -0.11 2.35
CA LEU A 53 3.59 -0.31 3.35
C LEU A 53 2.67 0.91 3.35
N PHE A 54 1.42 0.76 2.91
CA PHE A 54 0.44 1.84 2.96
C PHE A 54 -0.65 1.54 4.00
N MET A 55 -0.40 2.02 5.22
CA MET A 55 -1.19 1.68 6.39
C MET A 55 -2.03 2.85 6.89
N ASP A 56 -3.07 2.52 7.64
CA ASP A 56 -3.91 3.52 8.28
C ASP A 56 -3.16 4.20 9.43
N ASN A 57 -3.42 5.50 9.61
CA ASN A 57 -2.82 6.28 10.70
C ASN A 57 -3.63 6.15 11.99
N ASP A 58 -3.82 4.91 12.42
CA ASP A 58 -4.62 4.53 13.58
C ASP A 58 -3.88 3.47 14.44
N PRO A 59 -4.46 3.01 15.58
CA PRO A 59 -3.83 1.98 16.40
C PRO A 59 -3.69 0.60 15.73
N SER A 60 -4.57 0.22 14.82
CA SER A 60 -4.51 -1.06 14.09
C SER A 60 -3.34 -1.06 13.11
N GLY A 61 -3.29 -0.05 12.23
CA GLY A 61 -2.23 0.12 11.25
C GLY A 61 -0.86 0.23 11.87
N ARG A 62 -0.73 0.89 13.04
CA ARG A 62 0.54 0.90 13.80
C ARG A 62 0.99 -0.49 14.25
N LYS A 63 0.08 -1.37 14.68
CA LYS A 63 0.41 -2.74 15.10
C LYS A 63 0.82 -3.60 13.92
N ILE A 64 0.04 -3.54 12.83
CA ILE A 64 0.33 -4.30 11.60
C ILE A 64 1.68 -3.85 11.03
N ARG A 65 1.92 -2.55 10.98
CA ARG A 65 3.20 -1.99 10.53
C ARG A 65 4.38 -2.50 11.36
N ALA A 66 4.28 -2.53 12.68
CA ALA A 66 5.37 -3.01 13.52
C ALA A 66 5.79 -4.43 13.12
N VAL A 67 4.82 -5.33 12.90
CA VAL A 67 5.07 -6.71 12.45
C VAL A 67 5.67 -6.74 11.03
N LEU A 68 5.17 -5.90 10.12
CA LEU A 68 5.67 -5.86 8.74
C LEU A 68 7.08 -5.25 8.63
N SER A 69 7.40 -4.24 9.43
CA SER A 69 8.73 -3.62 9.45
C SER A 69 9.81 -4.60 9.93
N ASP A 70 9.48 -5.51 10.84
CA ASP A 70 10.39 -6.59 11.22
C ASP A 70 10.61 -7.60 10.07
N ALA A 71 9.58 -7.83 9.25
CA ALA A 71 9.63 -8.79 8.15
C ALA A 71 10.26 -8.24 6.87
N PHE A 72 10.07 -6.94 6.62
CA PHE A 72 10.48 -6.17 5.45
C PHE A 72 11.18 -4.88 5.93
N PRO A 73 12.42 -4.97 6.43
CA PRO A 73 13.12 -3.84 7.04
C PRO A 73 13.41 -2.69 6.07
N ASP A 74 13.52 -2.99 4.78
CA ASP A 74 13.81 -2.01 3.71
C ASP A 74 12.53 -1.42 3.09
N ALA A 75 11.35 -1.72 3.65
CA ALA A 75 10.10 -1.25 3.08
C ALA A 75 9.93 0.28 3.19
N THR A 76 9.43 0.90 2.13
CA THR A 76 9.03 2.32 2.15
C THR A 76 7.67 2.48 2.81
N HIS A 77 7.53 3.43 3.73
CA HIS A 77 6.31 3.58 4.52
C HIS A 77 5.46 4.78 4.07
N MET A 78 4.19 4.53 3.78
CA MET A 78 3.16 5.52 3.45
C MET A 78 2.01 5.45 4.46
N TYR A 79 1.39 6.60 4.73
CA TYR A 79 0.32 6.68 5.71
C TYR A 79 -0.81 7.59 5.25
N THR A 80 -2.02 7.23 5.65
CA THR A 80 -3.14 8.17 5.56
C THR A 80 -2.96 9.32 6.56
N ARG A 81 -3.66 10.44 6.34
CA ARG A 81 -3.74 11.50 7.35
C ARG A 81 -4.60 11.02 8.51
N ARG A 82 -4.30 11.49 9.72
CA ARG A 82 -5.17 11.23 10.89
C ARG A 82 -6.58 11.74 10.61
N GLY A 83 -7.58 10.92 10.94
CA GLY A 83 -8.99 11.25 10.75
C GLY A 83 -9.59 10.77 9.42
N TYR A 84 -8.78 10.29 8.46
CA TYR A 84 -9.32 9.56 7.32
C TYR A 84 -9.76 8.16 7.74
N ALA A 85 -10.85 7.69 7.13
CA ALA A 85 -11.40 6.35 7.32
C ALA A 85 -10.60 5.33 6.49
N GLY A 86 -9.32 5.22 6.83
CA GLY A 86 -8.34 4.37 6.16
C GLY A 86 -7.97 4.77 4.75
N VAL A 87 -7.20 3.90 4.07
CA VAL A 87 -6.78 4.14 2.68
C VAL A 87 -8.02 4.26 1.79
N GLU A 88 -9.01 3.37 1.94
CA GLU A 88 -10.27 3.42 1.19
C GLU A 88 -10.97 4.80 1.25
N GLY A 89 -10.98 5.44 2.42
CA GLY A 89 -11.66 6.71 2.68
C GLY A 89 -10.80 7.97 2.45
N THR A 90 -9.52 7.82 2.12
CA THR A 90 -8.63 8.95 1.82
C THR A 90 -8.95 9.55 0.45
N PRO A 91 -9.07 10.87 0.22
CA PRO A 91 -9.32 11.38 -1.13
C PRO A 91 -8.21 11.00 -2.11
N ASP A 92 -8.55 10.79 -3.39
CA ASP A 92 -7.61 10.22 -4.38
C ASP A 92 -6.39 11.13 -4.58
N GLU A 93 -6.55 12.46 -4.56
CA GLU A 93 -5.44 13.43 -4.61
C GLU A 93 -4.41 13.24 -3.47
N TYR A 94 -4.86 12.84 -2.28
CA TYR A 94 -3.96 12.58 -1.15
C TYR A 94 -3.28 11.22 -1.26
N VAL A 95 -3.95 10.23 -1.85
CA VAL A 95 -3.34 8.95 -2.18
C VAL A 95 -2.24 9.14 -3.22
N VAL A 96 -2.53 9.85 -4.31
CA VAL A 96 -1.58 10.20 -5.37
C VAL A 96 -0.37 10.93 -4.78
N ALA A 97 -0.58 11.96 -3.97
CA ALA A 97 0.53 12.68 -3.34
C ALA A 97 1.41 11.80 -2.42
N GLN A 98 0.87 10.73 -1.81
CA GLN A 98 1.70 9.77 -1.07
C GLN A 98 2.50 8.86 -2.00
N LEU A 99 1.91 8.41 -3.12
CA LEU A 99 2.56 7.58 -4.12
C LEU A 99 3.71 8.32 -4.82
N GLU A 100 3.49 9.57 -5.23
CA GLU A 100 4.53 10.44 -5.81
C GLU A 100 5.66 10.68 -4.81
N LYS A 101 5.33 10.97 -3.55
CA LYS A 101 6.34 11.12 -2.50
C LYS A 101 7.17 9.84 -2.29
N ALA A 102 6.59 8.68 -2.57
CA ALA A 102 7.27 7.39 -2.51
C ALA A 102 8.04 7.05 -3.79
N GLY A 103 8.02 7.90 -4.82
CA GLY A 103 8.71 7.68 -6.10
C GLY A 103 7.96 6.74 -7.05
N LEU A 104 6.64 6.59 -6.88
CA LEU A 104 5.80 5.70 -7.68
C LEU A 104 5.08 6.42 -8.83
N ASP A 105 5.51 7.64 -9.17
CA ASP A 105 4.92 8.53 -10.17
C ASP A 105 4.68 7.81 -11.52
N GLU A 106 5.67 7.04 -11.98
CA GLU A 106 5.63 6.30 -13.24
C GLU A 106 4.55 5.21 -13.29
N TYR A 107 4.02 4.80 -12.13
CA TYR A 107 2.99 3.78 -11.99
C TYR A 107 1.60 4.35 -11.75
N ILE A 108 1.45 5.66 -11.63
CA ILE A 108 0.15 6.30 -11.42
C ILE A 108 -0.61 6.31 -12.75
N ILE A 109 -1.88 5.92 -12.71
CA ILE A 109 -2.78 6.05 -13.86
C ILE A 109 -3.19 7.51 -13.95
N ASP A 110 -2.72 8.21 -14.99
CA ASP A 110 -3.21 9.53 -15.32
C ASP A 110 -4.73 9.43 -15.58
N PRO A 111 -5.59 10.15 -14.82
CA PRO A 111 -7.03 10.18 -15.12
C PRO A 111 -7.34 10.79 -16.50
N GLY A 112 -6.33 11.34 -17.18
CA GLY A 112 -6.48 12.13 -18.39
C GLY A 112 -7.12 13.47 -18.05
N PRO A 113 -7.06 14.45 -18.97
CA PRO A 113 -7.77 15.69 -18.75
C PRO A 113 -9.28 15.42 -18.78
N SER A 114 -9.97 15.73 -17.69
CA SER A 114 -11.43 15.72 -17.59
C SER A 114 -12.00 16.91 -18.38
N TRP A 115 -11.91 16.88 -19.70
CA TRP A 115 -12.70 17.78 -20.53
C TRP A 115 -14.12 17.22 -20.60
N SER A 116 -15.02 17.77 -19.79
CA SER A 116 -16.47 17.64 -19.94
C SER A 116 -17.04 19.01 -20.25
#